data_AF-A0A951LF16-F1
#
_entry.id   AF-A0A951LF16-F1
#
_cell.length_a   1.000
_cell.length_b   1.000
_cell.length_c   1.000
_cell.angle_alpha   90.00
_cell.angle_beta   90.00
_cell.angle_gamma   90.00
#
_symmetry.space_group_name_H-M   'P 1'
#
loop_
_entity.id
_entity.type
_entity.pdbx_description
1 polymer ?
#
loop_
_entity_poly.entity_id
_entity_poly.type
_entity_poly.pdbx_seq_one_letter_code
_entity_poly.pdbx_strand_id
1 'polypeptide(L)'
;FAMGPNVPRTWLEAVGLAIACVGIAVGLGLAVRSGPAPRALLALAALVLLVPLILAAAGVEDRFYVRNMVALVPLAAALAAPALLGLGAAPLALYLALAALTSVWVATDWRYEQPDWRGAVHRTQAIDPGAAFIALGQYSGVVARVYLGRRPVSQTSSQEAWVAVPPIRASGHRGLGPAATAPGAPAGLPGFVPIRVTIFHGFRLELLQASRPQPIARLPGATIFAPG
;
A
#
# COMPACT_ATOMS: atom_id res chain seq x y z
N PHE A 1 2.67 0.64 -18.53
CA PHE A 1 2.93 -0.42 -17.52
C PHE A 1 3.74 0.17 -16.37
N ALA A 2 3.07 0.84 -15.44
CA ALA A 2 3.68 1.39 -14.22
C ALA A 2 2.62 1.47 -13.13
N MET A 3 1.89 0.38 -12.95
CA MET A 3 0.68 0.40 -12.14
C MET A 3 0.83 -0.45 -10.86
N GLY A 4 1.65 -1.51 -10.89
CA GLY A 4 2.19 -2.16 -9.68
C GLY A 4 1.15 -2.64 -8.67
N PRO A 5 1.56 -3.06 -7.46
CA PRO A 5 0.63 -3.43 -6.39
C PRO A 5 -0.27 -2.28 -5.92
N ASN A 6 -0.01 -1.05 -6.38
CA ASN A 6 -0.66 0.18 -5.94
C ASN A 6 -1.90 0.56 -6.77
N VAL A 7 -2.26 -0.18 -7.83
CA VAL A 7 -3.52 0.10 -8.54
C VAL A 7 -4.72 -0.25 -7.67
N PRO A 8 -5.75 0.63 -7.58
CA PRO A 8 -6.90 0.40 -6.74
C PRO A 8 -7.66 -0.89 -7.02
N ARG A 9 -7.81 -1.23 -8.30
CA ARG A 9 -8.61 -2.37 -8.78
C ARG A 9 -7.93 -3.08 -9.96
N THR A 10 -8.10 -4.39 -10.02
CA THR A 10 -7.59 -5.26 -11.09
C THR A 10 -8.10 -4.89 -12.48
N TRP A 11 -9.31 -4.32 -12.60
CA TRP A 11 -9.84 -3.90 -13.90
C TRP A 11 -9.09 -2.68 -14.47
N LEU A 12 -8.56 -1.78 -13.64
CA LEU A 12 -7.75 -0.64 -14.12
C LEU A 12 -6.41 -1.13 -14.67
N GLU A 13 -5.83 -2.17 -14.07
CA GLU A 13 -4.67 -2.86 -14.64
C GLU A 13 -5.01 -3.52 -15.96
N ALA A 14 -6.16 -4.18 -16.06
CA ALA A 14 -6.63 -4.80 -17.30
C ALA A 14 -6.86 -3.76 -18.42
N VAL A 15 -7.41 -2.59 -18.10
CA VAL A 15 -7.58 -1.48 -19.06
C VAL A 15 -6.22 -0.92 -19.47
N GLY A 16 -5.31 -0.65 -18.53
CA GLY A 16 -3.96 -0.18 -18.83
C GLY A 16 -3.16 -1.19 -19.67
N LEU A 17 -3.31 -2.49 -19.39
CA LEU A 17 -2.76 -3.60 -20.15
C LEU A 17 -3.36 -3.65 -21.56
N ALA A 18 -4.69 -3.57 -21.69
CA ALA A 18 -5.37 -3.58 -22.98
C ALA A 18 -4.92 -2.40 -23.86
N ILE A 19 -4.86 -1.18 -23.31
CA ILE A 19 -4.37 -0.01 -24.03
C ILE A 19 -2.92 -0.21 -24.48
N ALA A 20 -2.06 -0.74 -23.62
CA ALA A 20 -0.67 -1.01 -23.97
C ALA A 20 -0.54 -2.10 -25.05
N CYS A 21 -1.30 -3.20 -24.94
CA CYS A 21 -1.33 -4.27 -25.95
C CYS A 21 -1.86 -3.77 -27.30
N VAL A 22 -2.92 -2.96 -27.31
CA VAL A 22 -3.46 -2.34 -28.53
C VAL A 22 -2.42 -1.38 -29.13
N GLY A 23 -1.77 -0.54 -28.32
CA GLY A 23 -0.72 0.35 -28.78
C GLY A 23 0.48 -0.40 -29.38
N ILE A 24 0.90 -1.50 -28.75
CA ILE A 24 1.95 -2.38 -29.26
C ILE A 24 1.51 -3.06 -30.55
N ALA A 25 0.29 -3.60 -30.64
CA ALA A 25 -0.21 -4.32 -31.81
C ALA A 25 -0.37 -3.39 -33.03
N VAL A 26 -0.94 -2.19 -32.82
CA VAL A 26 -1.06 -1.16 -33.86
C VAL A 26 0.32 -0.65 -34.27
N GLY A 27 1.20 -0.39 -33.29
CA GLY A 27 2.61 -0.04 -33.52
C GLY A 27 3.32 -1.09 -34.37
N LEU A 28 3.20 -2.38 -34.03
CA LEU A 28 3.71 -3.52 -34.80
C LEU A 28 3.24 -3.49 -36.24
N GLY A 29 1.92 -3.36 -36.46
CA GLY A 29 1.31 -3.40 -37.79
C GLY A 29 1.82 -2.28 -38.69
N LEU A 30 2.07 -1.09 -38.12
CA LEU A 30 2.66 0.04 -38.83
C LEU A 30 4.17 -0.14 -39.06
N ALA A 31 4.91 -0.63 -38.05
CA ALA A 31 6.35 -0.86 -38.12
C ALA A 31 6.71 -1.91 -39.19
N VAL A 32 5.98 -3.03 -39.25
CA VAL A 32 6.21 -4.10 -40.23
C VAL A 32 6.07 -3.61 -41.68
N ARG A 33 5.25 -2.59 -41.91
CA ARG A 33 5.06 -1.96 -43.23
C ARG A 33 6.14 -0.95 -43.60
N SER A 34 7.03 -0.60 -42.67
CA SER A 34 7.96 0.53 -42.77
C SER A 34 9.41 0.13 -43.07
N GLY A 35 9.72 -1.16 -43.27
CA GLY A 35 11.07 -1.66 -43.62
C GLY A 35 11.78 -2.46 -42.50
N PRO A 36 13.11 -2.69 -42.59
CA PRO A 36 13.84 -3.62 -41.72
C PRO A 36 14.21 -3.09 -40.32
N ALA A 37 14.43 -1.78 -40.17
CA ALA A 37 14.79 -1.14 -38.88
C ALA A 37 13.83 -1.44 -37.69
N PRO A 38 12.49 -1.48 -37.85
CA PRO A 38 11.58 -1.79 -36.75
C PRO A 38 11.65 -3.23 -36.24
N ARG A 39 12.26 -4.17 -36.98
CA ARG A 39 12.39 -5.58 -36.54
C ARG A 39 13.33 -5.72 -35.34
N ALA A 40 14.38 -4.90 -35.27
CA ALA A 40 15.33 -4.91 -34.14
C ALA A 40 14.67 -4.40 -32.85
N LEU A 41 13.87 -3.32 -32.95
CA LEU A 41 13.08 -2.80 -31.82
C LEU A 41 12.03 -3.80 -31.34
N LEU A 42 11.41 -4.55 -32.25
CA LEU A 42 10.46 -5.60 -31.93
C LEU A 42 11.10 -6.79 -31.22
N ALA A 43 12.27 -7.24 -31.69
CA ALA A 43 13.03 -8.30 -31.02
C ALA A 43 13.44 -7.88 -29.60
N LEU A 44 13.85 -6.62 -29.43
CA LEU A 44 14.26 -6.09 -28.12
C LEU A 44 13.07 -5.95 -27.16
N ALA A 45 11.92 -5.48 -27.63
CA ALA A 45 10.71 -5.41 -26.81
C ALA A 45 10.15 -6.79 -26.44
N ALA A 46 10.18 -7.74 -27.38
CA ALA A 46 9.82 -9.13 -27.12
C ALA A 46 10.73 -9.74 -26.06
N LEU A 47 12.05 -9.50 -26.14
CA LEU A 47 13.01 -9.99 -25.16
C LEU A 47 12.73 -9.41 -23.76
N VAL A 48 12.50 -8.10 -23.66
CA VAL A 48 12.26 -7.41 -22.38
C VAL A 48 10.90 -7.76 -21.75
N LEU A 49 9.91 -8.18 -22.55
CA LEU A 49 8.63 -8.74 -22.05
C LEU A 49 8.73 -10.22 -21.69
N LEU A 50 9.35 -11.04 -22.55
CA LEU A 50 9.41 -12.50 -22.41
C LEU A 50 10.32 -12.93 -21.27
N VAL A 51 11.47 -12.27 -21.05
CA VAL A 51 12.41 -12.66 -19.99
C VAL A 51 11.75 -12.64 -18.61
N PRO A 52 11.08 -11.55 -18.16
CA PRO A 52 10.35 -11.56 -16.88
C PRO A 52 9.21 -12.59 -16.83
N LEU A 53 8.48 -12.81 -17.92
CA LEU A 53 7.41 -13.82 -18.00
C LEU A 53 7.95 -15.24 -17.84
N ILE A 54 9.10 -15.55 -18.46
CA ILE A 54 9.78 -16.84 -18.35
C ILE A 54 10.32 -17.03 -16.94
N LEU A 55 10.93 -16.01 -16.34
CA LEU A 55 11.43 -16.07 -14.96
C LEU A 55 10.31 -16.28 -13.94
N ALA A 56 9.15 -15.66 -14.16
CA ALA A 56 7.96 -15.87 -13.35
C ALA A 56 7.37 -17.28 -13.56
N ALA A 57 7.26 -17.76 -14.80
CA ALA A 57 6.79 -19.11 -15.12
C ALA A 57 7.73 -20.21 -14.58
N ALA A 58 9.03 -19.93 -14.50
CA ALA A 58 10.03 -20.82 -13.94
C ALA A 58 10.09 -20.79 -12.40
N GLY A 59 9.29 -19.96 -11.73
CA GLY A 59 9.27 -19.83 -10.26
C GLY A 59 10.55 -19.23 -9.68
N VAL A 60 11.40 -18.60 -10.51
CA VAL A 60 12.67 -18.00 -10.07
C VAL A 60 12.41 -16.65 -9.38
N GLU A 61 11.39 -15.92 -9.81
CA GLU A 61 11.00 -14.63 -9.23
C GLU A 61 9.47 -14.49 -9.16
N ASP A 62 8.90 -14.63 -7.96
CA ASP A 62 7.44 -14.57 -7.73
C ASP A 62 6.84 -13.15 -7.74
N ARG A 63 7.69 -12.12 -7.86
CA ARG A 63 7.26 -10.71 -7.71
C ARG A 63 7.72 -9.89 -8.90
N PHE A 64 6.78 -9.58 -9.79
CA PHE A 64 6.91 -8.50 -10.78
C PHE A 64 7.06 -7.15 -10.07
N TYR A 65 8.26 -6.84 -9.61
CA TYR A 65 8.55 -5.53 -9.06
C TYR A 65 8.62 -4.53 -10.20
N VAL A 66 7.81 -3.47 -10.14
CA VAL A 66 7.78 -2.36 -11.12
C VAL A 66 9.19 -1.78 -11.37
N ARG A 67 10.08 -1.82 -10.38
CA ARG A 67 11.50 -1.42 -10.53
C ARG A 67 12.27 -2.23 -11.58
N ASN A 68 11.91 -3.50 -11.82
CA ASN A 68 12.58 -4.36 -12.81
C ASN A 68 12.02 -4.16 -14.23
N MET A 69 10.89 -3.45 -14.38
CA MET A 69 10.25 -3.15 -15.66
C MET A 69 10.50 -1.73 -16.15
N VAL A 70 11.41 -0.98 -15.52
CA VAL A 70 11.76 0.40 -15.91
C VAL A 70 12.26 0.47 -17.35
N ALA A 71 13.02 -0.54 -17.81
CA ALA A 71 13.48 -0.65 -19.19
C ALA A 71 12.35 -0.90 -20.21
N LEU A 72 11.20 -1.42 -19.76
CA LEU A 72 10.05 -1.75 -20.61
C LEU A 72 9.28 -0.49 -21.03
N VAL A 73 9.34 0.57 -20.22
CA VAL A 73 8.69 1.86 -20.49
C VAL A 73 9.26 2.56 -21.74
N PRO A 74 10.58 2.80 -21.89
CA PRO A 74 11.12 3.43 -23.09
C PRO A 74 10.97 2.55 -24.34
N LEU A 75 11.01 1.22 -24.21
CA LEU A 75 10.78 0.29 -25.31
C LEU A 75 9.32 0.30 -25.79
N ALA A 76 8.36 0.29 -24.87
CA ALA A 76 6.95 0.44 -25.20
C ALA A 76 6.67 1.81 -25.84
N ALA A 77 7.32 2.88 -25.37
CA ALA A 77 7.23 4.21 -25.97
C ALA A 77 7.80 4.25 -27.39
N ALA A 78 8.96 3.62 -27.63
CA ALA A 78 9.58 3.55 -28.96
C ALA A 78 8.72 2.77 -29.97
N LEU A 79 8.07 1.68 -29.54
CA LEU A 79 7.14 0.91 -30.38
C LEU A 79 5.81 1.61 -30.61
N ALA A 80 5.32 2.38 -29.64
CA ALA A 80 4.09 3.15 -29.77
C ALA A 80 4.29 4.43 -30.59
N ALA A 81 5.52 4.93 -30.74
CA ALA A 81 5.82 6.20 -31.39
C ALA A 81 5.24 6.35 -32.81
N PRO A 82 5.30 5.37 -33.73
CA PRO A 82 4.71 5.50 -35.07
C PRO A 82 3.18 5.63 -35.02
N ALA A 83 2.52 4.89 -34.13
CA ALA A 83 1.07 4.96 -33.94
C ALA A 83 0.66 6.29 -33.28
N LEU A 84 1.45 6.78 -32.31
CA LEU A 84 1.27 8.09 -31.68
C LEU A 84 1.46 9.24 -32.67
N LEU A 85 2.42 9.14 -33.59
CA LEU A 85 2.63 10.13 -34.64
C LEU A 85 1.45 10.16 -35.63
N GLY A 86 0.88 9.00 -35.97
CA GLY A 86 -0.29 8.92 -36.86
C GLY A 86 -1.61 9.34 -36.22
N LEU A 87 -1.77 9.13 -34.91
CA LEU A 87 -2.97 9.50 -34.13
C LEU A 87 -2.87 10.89 -33.48
N GLY A 88 -1.73 11.58 -33.65
CA GLY A 88 -1.46 12.86 -33.03
C GLY A 88 -1.41 12.79 -31.49
N ALA A 89 -1.65 13.92 -30.82
CA ALA A 89 -1.55 14.01 -29.36
C ALA A 89 -2.65 13.26 -28.59
N ALA A 90 -3.70 12.76 -29.25
CA ALA A 90 -4.89 12.23 -28.59
C ALA A 90 -4.64 11.01 -27.68
N PRO A 91 -3.89 9.96 -28.08
CA PRO A 91 -3.65 8.81 -27.21
C PRO A 91 -2.73 9.14 -26.04
N LEU A 92 -1.78 10.07 -26.24
CA LEU A 92 -0.92 10.58 -25.17
C LEU A 92 -1.74 11.39 -24.17
N ALA A 93 -2.63 12.27 -24.64
CA ALA A 93 -3.52 13.04 -23.79
C ALA A 93 -4.46 12.13 -22.97
N LEU A 94 -5.02 11.08 -23.59
CA LEU A 94 -5.86 10.10 -22.89
C LEU A 94 -5.07 9.31 -21.84
N TYR A 95 -3.86 8.87 -22.17
CA TYR A 95 -3.00 8.18 -21.22
C TYR A 95 -2.62 9.07 -20.04
N LEU A 96 -2.23 10.33 -20.29
CA LEU A 96 -1.92 11.31 -19.26
C LEU A 96 -3.14 11.60 -18.38
N ALA A 97 -4.33 11.74 -18.97
CA ALA A 97 -5.57 11.92 -18.21
C ALA A 97 -5.87 10.71 -17.32
N LEU A 98 -5.75 9.48 -17.84
CA LEU A 98 -5.95 8.26 -17.06
C LEU A 98 -4.92 8.09 -15.95
N ALA A 99 -3.64 8.40 -16.23
CA ALA A 99 -2.58 8.36 -15.24
C ALA A 99 -2.83 9.39 -14.13
N ALA A 100 -3.15 10.64 -14.50
CA ALA A 100 -3.46 11.70 -13.55
C ALA A 100 -4.70 11.34 -12.68
N LEU A 101 -5.78 10.88 -13.30
CA LEU A 101 -6.99 10.45 -12.57
C LEU A 101 -6.70 9.30 -11.61
N THR A 102 -5.90 8.31 -12.04
CA THR A 102 -5.55 7.17 -11.18
C THR A 102 -4.62 7.60 -10.04
N SER A 103 -3.66 8.49 -10.30
CA SER A 103 -2.77 9.05 -9.27
C SER A 103 -3.55 9.88 -8.25
N VAL A 104 -4.47 10.74 -8.71
CA VAL A 104 -5.35 11.52 -7.81
C VAL A 104 -6.23 10.59 -6.99
N TRP A 105 -6.86 9.58 -7.61
CA TRP A 105 -7.66 8.59 -6.90
C TRP A 105 -6.86 7.93 -5.78
N VAL A 106 -5.68 7.38 -6.10
CA VAL A 106 -4.80 6.69 -5.13
C VAL A 106 -4.34 7.64 -4.03
N ALA A 107 -4.05 8.90 -4.35
CA ALA A 107 -3.63 9.92 -3.38
C ALA A 107 -4.77 10.49 -2.53
N THR A 108 -6.03 10.25 -2.89
CA THR A 108 -7.20 10.72 -2.12
C THR A 108 -7.87 9.63 -1.28
N ASP A 109 -7.51 8.37 -1.51
CA ASP A 109 -8.07 7.23 -0.80
C ASP A 109 -7.02 6.63 0.14
N TRP A 110 -7.19 6.88 1.44
CA TRP A 110 -6.31 6.41 2.54
C TRP A 110 -6.02 4.90 2.47
N ARG A 111 -6.91 4.11 1.85
CA ARG A 111 -6.73 2.65 1.73
C ARG A 111 -5.49 2.30 0.92
N TYR A 112 -5.04 3.17 0.02
CA TYR A 112 -3.89 2.88 -0.83
C TYR A 112 -2.60 3.52 -0.31
N GLU A 113 -2.68 4.35 0.71
CA GLU A 113 -1.55 5.01 1.35
C GLU A 113 -0.82 4.11 2.36
N GLN A 114 0.12 4.70 3.09
CA GLN A 114 0.71 4.10 4.28
C GLN A 114 -0.24 4.26 5.48
N PRO A 115 -0.19 3.39 6.50
CA PRO A 115 -0.98 3.56 7.71
C PRO A 115 -0.78 4.95 8.34
N ASP A 116 -1.87 5.72 8.46
CA ASP A 116 -1.92 7.05 9.08
C ASP A 116 -1.79 7.01 10.61
N TRP A 117 -0.57 6.71 11.07
CA TRP A 117 -0.21 6.70 12.49
C TRP A 117 -0.37 8.07 13.15
N ARG A 118 -0.13 9.16 12.39
CA ARG A 118 -0.28 10.53 12.91
C ARG A 118 -1.72 10.80 13.30
N GLY A 119 -2.66 10.54 12.39
CA GLY A 119 -4.08 10.72 12.63
C GLY A 119 -4.61 9.78 13.72
N ALA A 120 -4.16 8.52 13.75
CA ALA A 120 -4.52 7.57 14.80
C ALA A 120 -4.11 8.06 16.20
N VAL A 121 -2.84 8.48 16.37
CA VAL A 121 -2.32 9.02 17.63
C VAL A 121 -3.02 10.31 18.03
N HIS A 122 -3.19 11.24 17.10
CA HIS A 122 -3.88 12.50 17.36
C HIS A 122 -5.32 12.27 17.82
N ARG A 123 -6.00 11.29 17.22
CA ARG A 123 -7.37 10.94 17.59
C ARG A 123 -7.45 10.33 19.00
N THR A 124 -6.54 9.45 19.38
CA THR A 124 -6.52 8.91 20.76
C THR A 124 -6.19 10.00 21.78
N GLN A 125 -5.22 10.88 21.49
CA GLN A 125 -4.82 11.97 22.38
C GLN A 125 -5.90 13.05 22.52
N ALA A 126 -6.69 13.31 21.49
CA ALA A 126 -7.79 14.27 21.54
C ALA A 126 -8.98 13.77 22.38
N ILE A 127 -9.13 12.45 22.54
CA ILE A 127 -10.19 11.86 23.36
C ILE A 127 -9.70 11.72 24.81
N ASP A 128 -8.58 11.01 25.01
CA ASP A 128 -8.05 10.69 26.35
C ASP A 128 -6.52 10.88 26.39
N PRO A 129 -6.02 12.11 26.63
CA PRO A 129 -4.57 12.38 26.61
C PRO A 129 -3.80 11.65 27.73
N GLY A 130 -4.48 11.34 28.85
CA GLY A 130 -3.92 10.65 30.02
C GLY A 130 -3.89 9.12 29.93
N ALA A 131 -4.43 8.53 28.86
CA ALA A 131 -4.41 7.08 28.70
C ALA A 131 -3.03 6.57 28.25
N ALA A 132 -2.66 5.37 28.70
CA ALA A 132 -1.53 4.65 28.15
C ALA A 132 -1.79 4.30 26.68
N PHE A 133 -0.74 4.20 25.86
CA PHE A 133 -0.89 3.84 24.44
C PHE A 133 -0.13 2.56 24.14
N ILE A 134 -0.79 1.62 23.48
CA ILE A 134 -0.26 0.30 23.14
C ILE A 134 -0.33 0.14 21.62
N ALA A 135 0.83 0.15 20.98
CA ALA A 135 0.96 -0.06 19.53
C ALA A 135 1.19 -1.54 19.24
N LEU A 136 0.26 -2.20 18.52
CA LEU A 136 0.43 -3.60 18.10
C LEU A 136 1.11 -3.72 16.74
N GLY A 137 2.00 -4.69 16.60
CA GLY A 137 2.68 -5.05 15.35
C GLY A 137 4.19 -4.85 15.40
N GLN A 138 4.91 -5.63 14.59
CA GLN A 138 6.38 -5.76 14.62
C GLN A 138 7.13 -4.42 14.50
N TYR A 139 6.63 -3.49 13.68
CA TYR A 139 7.27 -2.19 13.44
C TYR A 139 6.51 -1.00 14.04
N SER A 140 5.36 -1.27 14.65
CA SER A 140 4.43 -0.24 15.12
C SER A 140 5.02 0.60 16.23
N GLY A 141 5.84 0.02 17.12
CA GLY A 141 6.52 0.76 18.18
C GLY A 141 7.48 1.83 17.67
N VAL A 142 8.21 1.57 16.58
CA VAL A 142 9.16 2.53 16.01
C VAL A 142 8.41 3.72 15.42
N VAL A 143 7.33 3.46 14.69
CA VAL A 143 6.52 4.50 14.04
C VAL A 143 5.70 5.30 15.05
N ALA A 144 5.03 4.62 15.99
CA ALA A 144 4.24 5.26 17.04
C ALA A 144 5.11 6.19 17.90
N ARG A 145 6.36 5.82 18.21
CA ARG A 145 7.30 6.69 18.94
C ARG A 145 7.51 8.04 18.27
N VAL A 146 7.61 8.07 16.93
CA VAL A 146 7.82 9.32 16.17
C VAL A 146 6.63 10.26 16.34
N TYR A 147 5.41 9.74 16.27
CA TYR A 147 4.19 10.55 16.35
C TYR A 147 3.74 10.86 17.78
N LEU A 148 3.98 9.97 18.73
CA LEU A 148 3.70 10.21 20.15
C LEU A 148 4.74 11.12 20.81
N GLY A 149 5.93 11.30 20.21
CA GLY A 149 7.00 12.13 20.76
C GLY A 149 7.63 11.60 22.06
N ARG A 150 7.33 10.35 22.47
CA ARG A 150 7.78 9.76 23.74
C ARG A 150 8.34 8.36 23.55
N ARG A 151 9.25 7.97 24.45
CA ARG A 151 9.93 6.66 24.39
C ARG A 151 9.02 5.53 24.87
N PRO A 152 9.16 4.32 24.31
CA PRO A 152 8.45 3.16 24.83
C PRO A 152 8.95 2.78 26.23
N VAL A 153 8.06 2.25 27.04
CA VAL A 153 8.34 1.74 28.40
C VAL A 153 8.11 0.23 28.44
N SER A 154 8.83 -0.46 29.32
CA SER A 154 8.64 -1.90 29.55
C SER A 154 7.39 -2.18 30.39
N GLN A 155 7.01 -1.24 31.24
CA GLN A 155 5.86 -1.31 32.12
C GLN A 155 5.34 0.10 32.47
N THR A 156 4.04 0.21 32.72
CA THR A 156 3.39 1.41 33.28
C THR A 156 2.19 0.96 34.11
N SER A 157 1.62 1.85 34.94
CA SER A 157 0.30 1.63 35.55
C SER A 157 -0.67 2.66 35.02
N SER A 158 -1.88 2.25 34.65
CA SER A 158 -2.93 3.14 34.15
C SER A 158 -4.31 2.54 34.42
N GLN A 159 -5.33 3.40 34.53
CA GLN A 159 -6.73 2.96 34.50
C GLN A 159 -7.23 2.78 33.06
N GLU A 160 -6.65 3.51 32.12
CA GLU A 160 -7.10 3.55 30.73
C GLU A 160 -5.94 3.28 29.78
N ALA A 161 -6.21 2.51 28.74
CA ALA A 161 -5.24 2.18 27.71
C ALA A 161 -5.89 2.14 26.33
N TRP A 162 -5.31 2.89 25.39
CA TRP A 162 -5.62 2.78 23.98
C TRP A 162 -4.77 1.68 23.35
N VAL A 163 -5.42 0.69 22.75
CA VAL A 163 -4.79 -0.30 21.87
C VAL A 163 -4.99 0.14 20.44
N ALA A 164 -3.90 0.42 19.73
CA ALA A 164 -3.90 0.73 18.32
C ALA A 164 -3.44 -0.47 17.50
N VAL A 165 -4.35 -1.02 16.70
CA VAL A 165 -4.07 -2.08 15.73
C VAL A 165 -3.97 -1.46 14.34
N PRO A 166 -2.80 -1.53 13.68
CA PRO A 166 -2.64 -0.95 12.35
C PRO A 166 -3.48 -1.73 11.32
N PRO A 167 -3.96 -1.04 10.26
CA PRO A 167 -4.61 -1.70 9.15
C PRO A 167 -3.65 -2.66 8.43
N ILE A 168 -4.21 -3.66 7.78
CA ILE A 168 -3.48 -4.65 6.98
C ILE A 168 -4.02 -4.69 5.56
N ARG A 169 -3.18 -5.12 4.62
CA ARG A 169 -3.62 -5.53 3.27
C ARG A 169 -3.89 -7.02 3.35
N ALA A 170 -5.16 -7.41 3.41
CA ALA A 170 -5.55 -8.82 3.47
C ALA A 170 -5.11 -9.55 2.19
N SER A 171 -4.92 -10.87 2.27
CA SER A 171 -4.61 -11.67 1.07
C SER A 171 -5.67 -11.45 -0.01
N GLY A 172 -5.23 -11.26 -1.26
CA GLY A 172 -6.09 -10.94 -2.39
C GLY A 172 -6.65 -9.51 -2.42
N HIS A 173 -6.37 -8.68 -1.41
CA HIS A 173 -6.84 -7.29 -1.33
C HIS A 173 -5.68 -6.32 -1.40
N ARG A 174 -5.86 -5.26 -2.20
CA ARG A 174 -4.85 -4.21 -2.35
C ARG A 174 -5.00 -3.12 -1.32
N GLY A 175 -6.23 -2.69 -1.02
CA GLY A 175 -6.48 -1.65 -0.03
C GLY A 175 -6.15 -2.10 1.39
N LEU A 176 -5.66 -1.17 2.20
CA LEU A 176 -5.63 -1.27 3.65
C LEU A 176 -7.07 -1.42 4.16
N GLY A 177 -7.26 -2.40 5.02
CA GLY A 177 -8.51 -2.63 5.75
C GLY A 177 -8.24 -2.77 7.23
N PRO A 178 -9.28 -2.64 8.07
CA PRO A 178 -9.15 -2.90 9.49
C PRO A 178 -8.71 -4.34 9.72
N ALA A 179 -7.65 -4.50 10.52
CA ALA A 179 -7.26 -5.82 11.00
C ALA A 179 -8.30 -6.32 12.01
N ALA A 180 -8.52 -7.63 12.03
CA ALA A 180 -9.16 -8.25 13.18
C ALA A 180 -8.30 -7.98 14.43
N THR A 181 -8.94 -7.80 15.59
CA THR A 181 -8.18 -7.73 16.85
C THR A 181 -7.42 -9.02 17.00
N ALA A 182 -6.09 -8.96 17.02
CA ALA A 182 -5.28 -10.14 17.26
C ALA A 182 -5.64 -10.70 18.65
N PRO A 183 -5.79 -12.04 18.80
CA PRO A 183 -5.93 -12.64 20.11
C PRO A 183 -4.68 -12.31 20.93
N GLY A 184 -4.82 -11.38 21.89
CA GLY A 184 -3.71 -10.96 22.74
C GLY A 184 -3.83 -9.55 23.33
N ALA A 185 -4.53 -8.60 22.71
CA ALA A 185 -4.50 -7.21 23.20
C ALA A 185 -5.60 -6.85 24.23
N PRO A 186 -6.90 -7.15 24.02
CA PRO A 186 -7.87 -7.05 25.11
C PRO A 186 -7.78 -8.27 26.05
N ALA A 187 -7.47 -9.46 25.53
CA ALA A 187 -7.40 -10.70 26.32
C ALA A 187 -6.12 -10.83 27.18
N GLY A 188 -5.05 -10.10 26.84
CA GLY A 188 -3.75 -10.19 27.53
C GLY A 188 -3.53 -9.14 28.63
N LEU A 189 -4.51 -8.27 28.90
CA LEU A 189 -4.43 -7.24 29.93
C LEU A 189 -5.41 -7.53 31.07
N PRO A 190 -4.98 -8.24 32.13
CA PRO A 190 -5.85 -8.58 33.25
C PRO A 190 -6.47 -7.34 33.90
N GLY A 191 -7.78 -7.39 34.17
CA GLY A 191 -8.50 -6.32 34.85
C GLY A 191 -8.92 -5.15 33.94
N PHE A 192 -8.56 -5.18 32.66
CA PHE A 192 -9.05 -4.24 31.66
C PHE A 192 -10.23 -4.82 30.89
N VAL A 193 -11.25 -3.99 30.63
CA VAL A 193 -12.39 -4.31 29.77
C VAL A 193 -12.49 -3.32 28.61
N PRO A 194 -12.81 -3.77 27.38
CA PRO A 194 -13.01 -2.87 26.26
C PRO A 194 -14.31 -2.07 26.45
N ILE A 195 -14.19 -0.74 26.49
CA ILE A 195 -15.34 0.17 26.66
C ILE A 195 -15.68 0.93 25.38
N ARG A 196 -14.74 1.01 24.43
CA ARG A 196 -14.96 1.69 23.14
C ARG A 196 -14.09 1.08 22.06
N VAL A 197 -14.66 0.92 20.87
CA VAL A 197 -13.93 0.58 19.64
C VAL A 197 -14.24 1.64 18.60
N THR A 198 -13.23 2.15 17.92
CA THR A 198 -13.38 3.11 16.82
C THR A 198 -12.45 2.72 15.68
N ILE A 199 -12.93 2.91 14.44
CA ILE A 199 -12.13 2.69 13.23
C ILE A 199 -11.77 4.04 12.63
N PHE A 200 -10.49 4.28 12.38
CA PHE A 200 -9.99 5.51 11.76
C PHE A 200 -8.94 5.18 10.70
N HIS A 201 -9.21 5.48 9.42
CA HIS A 201 -8.31 5.12 8.30
C HIS A 201 -7.80 3.66 8.39
N GLY A 202 -8.71 2.75 8.74
CA GLY A 202 -8.42 1.33 8.91
C GLY A 202 -7.69 0.97 10.21
N PHE A 203 -7.18 1.91 10.99
CA PHE A 203 -6.77 1.62 12.36
C PHE A 203 -7.97 1.20 13.17
N ARG A 204 -7.82 0.11 13.90
CA ARG A 204 -8.75 -0.25 14.96
C ARG A 204 -8.18 0.26 16.28
N LEU A 205 -8.88 1.20 16.88
CA LEU A 205 -8.53 1.84 18.14
C LEU A 205 -9.50 1.32 19.21
N GLU A 206 -8.99 0.59 20.19
CA GLU A 206 -9.78 0.05 21.29
C GLU A 206 -9.37 0.75 22.59
N LEU A 207 -10.32 1.40 23.26
CA LEU A 207 -10.12 1.92 24.60
C LEU A 207 -10.49 0.84 25.61
N LEU A 208 -9.52 0.52 26.44
CA LEU A 208 -9.66 -0.39 27.56
C LEU A 208 -9.68 0.39 28.86
N GLN A 209 -10.54 -0.01 29.80
CA GLN A 209 -10.65 0.61 31.11
C GLN A 209 -10.60 -0.44 32.22
N ALA A 210 -9.96 -0.09 33.32
CA ALA A 210 -9.91 -0.85 34.56
C ALA A 210 -10.54 -0.05 35.70
N SER A 211 -11.10 -0.72 36.70
CA SER A 211 -11.74 -0.08 37.86
C SER A 211 -10.78 0.67 38.79
N ARG A 212 -9.48 0.40 38.67
CA ARG A 212 -8.37 1.02 39.40
C ARG A 212 -7.10 0.95 38.55
N PRO A 213 -6.04 1.72 38.85
CA PRO A 213 -4.81 1.65 38.07
C PRO A 213 -4.26 0.23 38.09
N GLN A 214 -4.11 -0.38 36.91
CA GLN A 214 -3.59 -1.73 36.73
C GLN A 214 -2.24 -1.67 36.02
N PRO A 215 -1.31 -2.56 36.36
CA PRO A 215 -0.04 -2.67 35.64
C PRO A 215 -0.27 -3.13 34.20
N ILE A 216 0.34 -2.42 33.26
CA ILE A 216 0.42 -2.77 31.85
C ILE A 216 1.87 -3.17 31.62
N ALA A 217 2.09 -4.46 31.44
CA ALA A 217 3.40 -5.06 31.19
C ALA A 217 3.51 -5.59 29.75
N ARG A 218 4.73 -5.94 29.35
CA ARG A 218 5.11 -6.32 27.99
C ARG A 218 4.18 -7.40 27.40
N LEU A 219 3.41 -7.02 26.39
CA LEU A 219 2.61 -7.95 25.58
C LEU A 219 3.42 -8.40 24.35
N PRO A 220 3.36 -9.69 23.95
CA PRO A 220 3.99 -10.16 22.73
C PRO A 220 3.54 -9.35 21.51
N GLY A 221 4.50 -8.84 20.74
CA GLY A 221 4.20 -8.05 19.54
C GLY A 221 3.60 -6.66 19.81
N ALA A 222 3.63 -6.17 21.05
CA ALA A 222 3.17 -4.82 21.40
C ALA A 222 4.30 -3.94 21.90
N THR A 223 4.13 -2.64 21.73
CA THR A 223 4.97 -1.61 22.33
C THR A 223 4.12 -0.68 23.18
N ILE A 224 4.53 -0.46 24.44
CA ILE A 224 3.78 0.32 25.42
C ILE A 224 4.40 1.71 25.55
N PHE A 225 3.55 2.72 25.66
CA PHE A 225 3.92 4.08 25.98
C PHE A 225 3.11 4.53 27.19
N ALA A 226 3.80 5.05 28.21
CA ALA A 226 3.18 5.60 29.41
C ALA A 226 2.26 6.78 29.07
N PRO A 227 1.30 7.15 29.95
CA PRO A 227 0.54 8.40 29.87
C PRO A 227 1.42 9.62 29.57
N GLY A 228 0.84 10.60 28.86
CA GLY A 228 1.55 11.78 28.36
C GLY A 228 1.49 12.96 29.31
#